data_AF-M2Z0P9-F1
#
_entry.id   AF-M2Z0P9-F1
#
_cell.length_a   1.000
_cell.length_b   1.000
_cell.length_c   1.000
_cell.angle_alpha   90.00
_cell.angle_beta   90.00
_cell.angle_gamma   90.00
#
_symmetry.space_group_name_H-M   'P 1'
#
loop_
_entity.id
_entity.type
_entity.pdbx_description
1 polymer ?
#
loop_
_entity_poly.entity_id
_entity_poly.type
_entity_poly.pdbx_seq_one_letter_code
_entity_poly.pdbx_strand_id
1 'polypeptide(L)' 'MAALSASQLGGLTTTQVASLSTSNIEALTATQIEALTATQIDAFTSTQIAAMTAEQIAAMESAVA' A
#
# COMPACT_ATOMS: atom_id res chain seq x y z
N MET A 1 9.66 10.57 9.52
CA MET A 1 8.18 10.52 9.39
C MET A 1 7.69 9.36 10.24
N ALA A 2 6.63 9.54 11.04
CA ALA A 2 6.00 8.41 11.71
C ALA A 2 5.39 7.52 10.62
N ALA A 3 5.88 6.29 10.49
CA ALA A 3 5.31 5.34 9.55
C ALA A 3 3.86 5.07 9.97
N LEU A 4 2.91 5.10 9.03
CA LEU A 4 1.50 4.84 9.34
C LEU A 4 1.37 3.44 9.93
N SER A 5 0.60 3.28 11.00
CA SER A 5 0.34 1.94 11.53
C SER A 5 -0.53 1.13 10.57
N ALA A 6 -0.42 -0.19 10.64
CA ALA A 6 -1.27 -1.13 9.90
C ALA A 6 -2.78 -0.78 10.02
N SER A 7 -3.24 -0.43 11.22
CA SER A 7 -4.63 -0.03 11.48
C SER A 7 -4.99 1.30 10.83
N GLN A 8 -4.04 2.25 10.75
CA GLN A 8 -4.26 3.52 10.04
C GLN A 8 -4.36 3.29 8.53
N LEU A 9 -3.56 2.36 7.98
CA LEU A 9 -3.63 1.96 6.58
C LEU A 9 -4.98 1.30 6.26
N GLY A 10 -5.45 0.37 7.10
CA GLY A 10 -6.77 -0.25 6.96
C GLY A 10 -7.95 0.73 7.05
N GLY A 11 -7.76 1.91 7.66
CA GLY A 11 -8.76 2.97 7.71
C GLY A 11 -8.79 3.92 6.51
N LEU A 12 -7.86 3.79 5.56
CA LEU A 12 -7.81 4.67 4.39
C LEU A 12 -8.90 4.33 3.38
N THR A 13 -9.54 5.35 2.83
CA THR A 13 -10.41 5.21 1.67
C THR A 13 -9.60 4.96 0.40
N THR A 14 -10.22 4.37 -0.62
CA THR A 14 -9.58 4.13 -1.93
C THR A 14 -9.08 5.43 -2.57
N THR A 15 -9.82 6.54 -2.43
CA THR A 15 -9.38 7.86 -2.89
C THR A 15 -8.12 8.35 -2.17
N GLN A 16 -8.02 8.10 -0.86
CA GLN A 16 -6.82 8.45 -0.10
C GLN A 16 -5.62 7.60 -0.52
N VAL A 17 -5.82 6.31 -0.78
CA VAL A 17 -4.77 5.41 -1.30
C VAL A 17 -4.27 5.90 -2.66
N ALA A 18 -5.19 6.21 -3.59
CA ALA A 18 -4.84 6.75 -4.91
C ALA A 18 -4.14 8.13 -4.83
N SER A 19 -4.31 8.87 -3.73
CA SER A 19 -3.65 10.17 -3.51
C SER A 19 -2.24 10.07 -2.92
N LEU A 20 -1.80 8.88 -2.50
CA LEU A 20 -0.45 8.69 -1.95
C LEU A 20 0.61 8.95 -3.02
N SER A 21 1.65 9.70 -2.67
CA SER A 21 2.82 9.85 -3.55
C SER A 21 3.59 8.53 -3.65
N THR A 22 4.31 8.35 -4.75
CA THR A 22 5.20 7.19 -4.94
C THR A 22 6.23 7.07 -3.81
N SER A 23 6.79 8.18 -3.34
CA SER A 23 7.72 8.17 -2.19
C SER A 23 7.08 7.72 -0.87
N ASN A 24 5.79 8.02 -0.66
CA ASN A 24 5.09 7.50 0.52
C ASN A 24 4.88 5.99 0.42
N ILE A 25 4.65 5.47 -0.79
CA ILE A 25 4.48 4.04 -1.05
C ILE A 25 5.82 3.31 -0.90
N GLU A 26 6.91 3.84 -1.44
CA GLU A 26 8.27 3.30 -1.25
C GLU A 26 8.66 3.24 0.24
N ALA A 27 8.13 4.15 1.06
CA ALA A 27 8.37 4.16 2.51
C ALA A 27 7.54 3.13 3.30
N LEU A 28 6.57 2.45 2.68
CA LEU A 28 5.78 1.39 3.33
C LEU A 28 6.58 0.10 3.43
N THR A 29 6.48 -0.57 4.57
CA THR A 29 7.06 -1.91 4.76
C THR A 29 6.14 -2.99 4.22
N ALA A 30 6.69 -4.18 3.95
CA ALA A 30 5.91 -5.36 3.55
C ALA A 30 4.75 -5.65 4.52
N THR A 31 5.01 -5.60 5.84
CA THR A 31 4.00 -5.80 6.89
C THR A 31 2.88 -4.75 6.87
N GLN A 32 3.18 -3.51 6.50
CA GLN A 32 2.16 -2.47 6.36
C GLN A 32 1.28 -2.72 5.14
N ILE A 33 1.87 -3.24 4.05
CA ILE A 33 1.14 -3.61 2.84
C ILE A 33 0.26 -4.84 3.07
N GLU A 34 0.75 -5.85 3.81
CA GLU A 34 -0.04 -7.03 4.23
C GLU A 34 -1.28 -6.66 5.05
N ALA A 35 -1.25 -5.52 5.73
CA ALA A 35 -2.38 -5.03 6.50
C ALA A 35 -3.44 -4.27 5.65
N LEU A 36 -3.18 -4.04 4.37
CA LEU A 36 -4.15 -3.45 3.46
C LEU A 36 -5.22 -4.46 3.09
N THR A 37 -6.42 -3.94 2.83
CA THR A 37 -7.52 -4.74 2.29
C THR A 37 -7.42 -4.87 0.76
N ALA A 38 -8.00 -5.92 0.18
CA ALA A 38 -8.07 -6.09 -1.27
C ALA A 38 -8.65 -4.85 -1.99
N THR A 39 -9.68 -4.22 -1.42
CA THR A 39 -10.28 -2.99 -1.97
C THR A 39 -9.30 -1.80 -2.00
N GLN A 40 -8.42 -1.70 -1.01
CA GLN A 40 -7.38 -0.66 -0.98
C GLN A 40 -6.25 -0.99 -1.94
N ILE A 41 -5.91 -2.27 -2.08
CA ILE A 41 -4.93 -2.74 -3.05
C ILE A 41 -5.39 -2.44 -4.49
N ASP A 42 -6.66 -2.68 -4.80
CA ASP A 42 -7.26 -2.34 -6.10
C ASP A 42 -7.30 -0.82 -6.36
N ALA A 43 -7.16 0.01 -5.33
CA ALA A 43 -7.15 1.46 -5.46
C ALA A 43 -5.78 2.04 -5.84
N PHE A 44 -4.71 1.23 -5.84
CA PHE A 44 -3.42 1.68 -6.32
C PHE A 44 -3.44 1.91 -7.83
N THR A 45 -2.87 3.03 -8.24
CA THR A 45 -2.70 3.37 -9.66
C THR A 45 -1.49 2.64 -10.25
N SER A 46 -1.45 2.47 -11.57
CA SER A 46 -0.32 1.84 -12.24
C SER A 46 1.01 2.57 -12.00
N THR A 47 1.00 3.91 -11.85
CA THR A 47 2.19 4.70 -11.51
C THR A 47 2.70 4.40 -10.11
N GLN A 48 1.79 4.23 -9.15
CA GLN A 48 2.12 3.86 -7.78
C GLN A 48 2.71 2.45 -7.73
N ILE A 49 2.09 1.48 -8.42
CA ILE A 49 2.59 0.10 -8.52
C ILE A 49 3.97 0.06 -9.19
N ALA A 50 4.20 0.88 -10.23
CA ALA A 50 5.49 0.95 -10.90
C ALA A 50 6.63 1.51 -10.02
N ALA A 51 6.30 2.25 -8.95
CA ALA A 51 7.27 2.73 -7.97
C ALA A 51 7.53 1.72 -6.84
N MET A 52 6.75 0.64 -6.74
CA MET A 52 6.92 -0.36 -5.70
C MET A 52 8.13 -1.26 -5.96
N THR A 53 8.73 -1.72 -4.88
CA THR A 53 9.78 -2.74 -4.92
C THR A 53 9.19 -4.13 -5.08
N ALA A 54 10.00 -5.10 -5.51
CA ALA A 54 9.56 -6.49 -5.66
C ALA A 54 9.05 -7.10 -4.34
N GLU A 55 9.63 -6.71 -3.20
CA GLU A 55 9.21 -7.18 -1.87
C GLU A 55 7.83 -6.64 -1.50
N GLN A 56 7.56 -5.37 -1.82
CA GLN A 56 6.25 -4.75 -1.62
C GLN A 56 5.17 -5.37 -2.51
N ILE A 57 5.51 -5.74 -3.75
CA ILE A 57 4.58 -6.44 -4.66
C ILE A 57 4.27 -7.84 -4.14
N ALA A 58 5.27 -8.59 -3.68
CA ALA A 58 5.05 -9.91 -3.06
C ALA A 58 4.15 -9.82 -1.82
N ALA A 59 4.29 -8.75 -1.02
CA ALA A 59 3.42 -8.49 0.12
C ALA A 59 1.98 -8.18 -0.30
N MET A 60 1.76 -7.45 -1.41
CA MET A 60 0.42 -7.24 -1.96
C MET A 60 -0.23 -8.55 -2.38
N GLU A 61 0.53 -9.42 -3.07
CA GLU A 61 0.03 -10.75 -3.45
C GLU A 61 -0.36 -11.57 -2.23
N SER A 62 0.46 -11.55 -1.17
CA SER A 62 0.14 -12.24 0.10
C SER A 62 -1.07 -11.63 0.82
N ALA A 63 -1.36 -10.34 0.65
CA ALA A 63 -2.49 -9.67 1.28
C ALA A 63 -3.83 -10.00 0.62
N VAL A 64 -3.82 -10.39 -0.67
CA VAL A 64 -5.02 -10.75 -1.44
C VAL A 64 -5.18 -12.26 -1.68
N ALA A 65 -4.18 -13.06 -1.30
CA ALA A 65 -4.21 -14.52 -1.34
C ALA A 65 -5.11 -15.12 -0.24
#